data_AF-A0A495VU83-F1
#
_entry.id   AF-A0A495VU83-F1
#
_cell.length_a   1.000
_cell.length_b   1.000
_cell.length_c   1.000
_cell.angle_alpha   90.00
_cell.angle_beta   90.00
_cell.angle_gamma   90.00
#
_symmetry.space_group_name_H-M   'P 1'
#
loop_
_entity.id
_entity.type
_entity.pdbx_description
1 polymer ?
#
loop_
_entity_poly.entity_id
_entity_poly.type
_entity_poly.pdbx_seq_one_letter_code
_entity_poly.pdbx_strand_id
1 'polypeptide(L)'
;MARPAAVSPCPSCGDLAGRGYPGCRFCAELVDQYWLFDWQELLAAEQLAEGGAGERELAELVLADEVGRHPWTCTDWAMTLVPCSECGAEPGAGPLDCVRCAAAEELRWSWDHAAYPDTMTAGEHALRVARAVLRAPHRRRPAVVRAWRLLLPFLLVGELPTVGQVQRIRAHVLAGGYADLAACTSHVELTGLPELPWRRSARVEHQPKAQRDQDAAGHALQRPAHPRPGQPAADPV
;
A
#
# COMPACT_ATOMS: atom_id res chain seq x y z
N MET A 1 -1.02 -10.66 20.58
CA MET A 1 0.07 -11.59 20.19
C MET A 1 1.44 -10.91 20.19
N ALA A 2 2.52 -11.59 20.62
CA ALA A 2 3.89 -11.06 20.54
C ALA A 2 4.49 -11.26 19.13
N ARG A 3 5.19 -10.24 18.61
CA ARG A 3 5.95 -10.33 17.35
C ARG A 3 7.19 -11.23 17.51
N PRO A 4 7.65 -11.91 16.45
CA PRO A 4 8.95 -12.57 16.45
C PRO A 4 10.06 -11.56 16.79
N ALA A 5 11.05 -11.98 17.58
CA ALA A 5 12.13 -11.11 18.01
C ALA A 5 13.17 -10.82 16.91
N ALA A 6 13.28 -11.70 15.91
CA ALA A 6 14.24 -11.59 14.82
C ALA A 6 13.75 -12.29 13.56
N VAL A 7 14.27 -11.86 12.42
CA VAL A 7 14.04 -12.53 11.14
C VAL A 7 14.83 -13.84 11.15
N SER A 8 14.20 -14.91 10.69
CA SER A 8 14.79 -16.25 10.65
C SER A 8 14.49 -16.93 9.32
N PRO A 9 15.31 -17.91 8.89
CA PRO A 9 14.98 -18.73 7.73
C PRO A 9 13.74 -19.59 8.02
N CYS A 10 12.88 -19.72 7.03
CA CYS A 10 11.72 -20.60 7.06
C CYS A 10 12.19 -22.06 6.97
N PRO A 11 11.78 -22.93 7.91
CA PRO A 11 12.17 -24.35 7.86
C PRO A 11 11.56 -25.12 6.68
N SER A 12 10.53 -24.56 6.03
CA SER A 12 9.84 -25.21 4.91
C SER A 12 10.34 -24.76 3.54
N CYS A 13 10.47 -23.45 3.30
CA CYS A 13 10.89 -22.93 1.98
C CYS A 13 12.35 -22.44 1.91
N GLY A 14 13.08 -22.42 3.03
CA GLY A 14 14.48 -21.97 3.10
C GLY A 14 14.70 -20.45 2.99
N ASP A 15 13.74 -19.71 2.43
CA ASP A 15 13.72 -18.24 2.39
C ASP A 15 13.45 -17.63 3.78
N LEU A 16 13.60 -16.33 3.97
CA LEU A 16 13.22 -15.65 5.22
C LEU A 16 11.73 -15.88 5.53
N ALA A 17 11.43 -16.22 6.77
CA ALA A 17 10.09 -16.53 7.23
C ALA A 17 9.12 -15.37 6.93
N GLY A 18 7.98 -15.70 6.31
CA GLY A 18 7.03 -14.73 5.75
C GLY A 18 7.18 -14.50 4.23
N ARG A 19 8.39 -14.59 3.64
CA ARG A 19 8.58 -14.29 2.21
C ARG A 19 7.82 -15.24 1.27
N GLY A 20 7.68 -16.49 1.69
CA GLY A 20 6.93 -17.52 0.97
C GLY A 20 5.41 -17.38 1.02
N TYR A 21 4.86 -16.36 1.69
CA TYR A 21 3.42 -16.16 1.81
C TYR A 21 2.73 -15.89 0.45
N PRO A 22 1.51 -16.41 0.21
CA PRO A 22 0.78 -17.41 1.01
C PRO A 22 1.12 -18.87 0.63
N GLY A 23 1.99 -19.11 -0.36
CA GLY A 23 2.21 -20.43 -0.94
C GLY A 23 3.01 -21.42 -0.09
N CYS A 24 3.82 -20.94 0.86
CA CYS A 24 4.49 -21.77 1.85
C CYS A 24 3.64 -21.85 3.13
N ARG A 25 3.24 -23.05 3.53
CA ARG A 25 2.38 -23.29 4.71
C ARG A 25 2.94 -22.65 5.99
N PHE A 26 4.22 -22.83 6.28
CA PHE A 26 4.83 -22.24 7.48
C PHE A 26 4.78 -20.70 7.44
N CYS A 27 5.08 -20.11 6.28
CA CYS A 27 4.98 -18.65 6.11
C CYS A 27 3.53 -18.17 6.19
N ALA A 28 2.57 -18.97 5.70
CA ALA A 28 1.14 -18.69 5.81
C ALA A 28 0.73 -18.64 7.27
N GLU A 29 0.97 -19.70 8.04
CA GLU A 29 0.65 -19.79 9.47
C GLU A 29 1.30 -18.64 10.26
N LEU A 30 2.59 -18.35 10.04
CA LEU A 30 3.32 -17.27 10.71
C LEU A 30 2.74 -15.87 10.46
N VAL A 31 2.16 -15.64 9.27
CA VAL A 31 1.57 -14.33 8.92
C VAL A 31 0.11 -14.27 9.35
N ASP A 32 -0.65 -15.32 9.10
CA ASP A 32 -2.08 -15.40 9.35
C ASP A 32 -2.40 -15.49 10.85
N GLN A 33 -1.47 -15.94 11.70
CA GLN A 33 -1.64 -16.01 13.16
C GLN A 33 -2.02 -14.66 13.81
N TYR A 34 -1.62 -13.53 13.23
CA TYR A 34 -1.97 -12.20 13.77
C TYR A 34 -3.46 -11.91 13.63
N TRP A 35 -4.07 -12.37 12.54
CA TRP A 35 -5.51 -12.26 12.33
C TRP A 35 -6.26 -13.35 13.09
N LEU A 36 -5.71 -14.58 13.09
CA LEU A 36 -6.31 -15.72 13.77
C LEU A 36 -6.44 -15.48 15.28
N PHE A 37 -5.46 -14.82 15.90
CA PHE A 37 -5.50 -14.53 17.34
C PHE A 37 -6.74 -13.69 17.71
N ASP A 38 -6.97 -12.57 17.03
CA ASP A 38 -8.13 -11.70 17.28
C ASP A 38 -9.45 -12.40 16.92
N TRP A 39 -9.45 -13.22 15.87
CA TRP A 39 -10.60 -14.04 15.51
C TRP A 39 -10.95 -15.07 16.59
N GLN A 40 -9.95 -15.74 17.16
CA GLN A 40 -10.14 -16.70 18.25
C GLN A 40 -10.65 -16.04 19.53
N GLU A 41 -10.20 -14.81 19.83
CA GLU A 41 -10.77 -14.02 20.93
C GLU A 41 -12.24 -13.68 20.68
N LEU A 42 -12.61 -13.33 19.45
CA LEU A 42 -14.01 -13.08 19.08
C LEU A 42 -14.86 -14.36 19.19
N LEU A 43 -14.39 -15.50 18.69
CA LEU A 43 -15.08 -16.79 18.82
C LEU A 43 -15.30 -17.17 20.29
N ALA A 44 -14.29 -16.98 21.13
CA ALA A 44 -14.39 -17.25 22.56
C ALA A 44 -15.41 -16.34 23.26
N ALA A 45 -15.45 -15.05 22.89
CA ALA A 45 -16.43 -14.10 23.41
C ALA A 45 -17.88 -14.49 23.04
N GLU A 46 -18.09 -14.95 21.80
CA GLU A 46 -19.38 -15.42 21.29
C GLU A 46 -19.69 -16.89 21.67
N GLN A 47 -18.79 -17.57 22.39
CA GLN A 47 -18.91 -18.96 22.84
C GLN A 47 -19.11 -19.95 21.67
N LEU A 48 -18.43 -19.70 20.55
CA LEU A 48 -18.48 -20.51 19.34
C LEU A 48 -17.24 -21.39 19.20
N ALA A 49 -17.41 -22.55 18.56
CA ALA A 49 -16.31 -23.45 18.23
C ALA A 49 -15.72 -23.14 16.84
N GLU A 50 -14.39 -23.17 16.75
CA GLU A 50 -13.66 -23.08 15.48
C GLU A 50 -14.06 -24.25 14.54
N GLY A 51 -14.26 -23.95 13.26
CA GLY A 51 -14.71 -24.89 12.23
C GLY A 51 -16.20 -25.26 12.30
N GLY A 52 -16.96 -24.74 13.27
CA GLY A 52 -18.39 -24.99 13.42
C GLY A 52 -19.27 -24.14 12.48
N ALA A 53 -20.55 -24.51 12.34
CA ALA A 53 -21.51 -23.71 11.56
C ALA A 53 -21.65 -22.27 12.08
N GLY A 54 -21.60 -22.09 13.41
CA GLY A 54 -21.66 -20.77 14.04
C GLY A 54 -20.49 -19.85 13.67
N GLU A 55 -19.29 -20.38 13.42
CA GLU A 55 -18.15 -19.56 12.97
C GLU A 55 -18.44 -18.92 11.61
N ARG A 56 -19.05 -19.67 10.69
CA ARG A 56 -19.42 -19.14 9.38
C ARG A 56 -20.50 -18.08 9.49
N GLU A 57 -21.53 -18.31 10.30
CA GLU A 57 -22.60 -17.34 10.54
C GLU A 57 -22.03 -16.04 11.15
N LEU A 58 -21.10 -16.15 12.10
CA LEU A 58 -20.40 -15.02 12.67
C LEU A 58 -19.55 -14.29 11.61
N ALA A 59 -18.85 -15.01 10.74
CA ALA A 59 -18.08 -14.38 9.67
C ALA A 59 -18.97 -13.61 8.68
N GLU A 60 -20.13 -14.16 8.34
CA GLU A 60 -21.13 -13.47 7.51
C GLU A 60 -21.68 -12.21 8.22
N LEU A 61 -21.94 -12.29 9.53
CA LEU A 61 -22.36 -11.14 10.36
C LEU A 61 -21.29 -10.03 10.40
N VAL A 62 -20.03 -10.39 10.67
CA VAL A 62 -18.90 -9.44 10.72
C VAL A 62 -18.72 -8.69 9.40
N LEU A 63 -18.97 -9.35 8.27
CA LEU A 63 -18.88 -8.71 6.94
C LEU A 63 -20.12 -7.86 6.58
N ALA A 64 -21.26 -8.10 7.23
CA ALA A 64 -22.49 -7.35 7.02
C ALA A 64 -22.66 -6.15 7.98
N ASP A 65 -21.95 -6.17 9.11
CA ASP A 65 -21.98 -5.13 10.12
C ASP A 65 -21.34 -3.80 9.67
N GLU A 66 -21.58 -2.74 10.44
CA GLU A 66 -20.96 -1.44 10.23
C GLU A 66 -19.42 -1.52 10.32
N VAL A 67 -18.74 -0.83 9.41
CA VAL A 67 -17.28 -0.77 9.38
C VAL A 67 -16.75 -0.17 10.68
N GLY A 68 -15.80 -0.86 11.31
CA GLY A 68 -15.21 -0.42 12.59
C GLY A 68 -15.93 -0.98 13.82
N ARG A 69 -17.08 -1.67 13.67
CA ARG A 69 -17.72 -2.38 14.78
C ARG A 69 -16.88 -3.54 15.29
N HIS A 70 -16.16 -4.21 14.39
CA HIS A 70 -15.22 -5.28 14.68
C HIS A 70 -13.78 -4.82 14.39
N PRO A 71 -12.77 -5.39 15.08
CA PRO A 71 -11.37 -5.20 14.71
C PRO A 71 -11.14 -5.52 13.23
N TRP A 72 -10.28 -4.75 12.55
CA TRP A 72 -9.98 -4.96 11.14
C TRP A 72 -9.40 -6.36 10.85
N THR A 73 -8.69 -6.94 11.83
CA THR A 73 -8.20 -8.32 11.79
C THR A 73 -9.35 -9.32 11.71
N CYS A 74 -10.40 -9.14 12.50
CA CYS A 74 -11.60 -9.98 12.41
C CYS A 74 -12.31 -9.82 11.07
N THR A 75 -12.46 -8.59 10.55
CA THR A 75 -13.05 -8.35 9.23
C THR A 75 -12.24 -9.03 8.12
N ASP A 76 -10.93 -8.83 8.09
CA ASP A 76 -10.04 -9.42 7.10
C ASP A 76 -9.91 -10.96 7.24
N TRP A 77 -10.13 -11.51 8.43
CA TRP A 77 -10.22 -12.97 8.64
C TRP A 77 -11.55 -13.53 8.15
N ALA A 78 -12.67 -12.87 8.46
CA ALA A 78 -13.99 -13.26 7.97
C ALA A 78 -14.04 -13.33 6.43
N MET A 79 -13.35 -12.43 5.73
CA MET A 79 -13.17 -12.49 4.27
C MET A 79 -12.46 -13.77 3.78
N THR A 80 -11.75 -14.51 4.63
CA THR A 80 -11.14 -15.79 4.26
C THR A 80 -12.04 -17.00 4.53
N LEU A 81 -13.08 -16.82 5.34
CA LEU A 81 -14.03 -17.87 5.73
C LEU A 81 -15.28 -17.88 4.85
N VAL A 82 -15.70 -16.71 4.35
CA VAL A 82 -16.92 -16.57 3.54
C VAL A 82 -16.55 -16.48 2.06
N PRO A 83 -16.94 -17.45 1.21
CA PRO A 83 -16.69 -17.37 -0.22
C PRO A 83 -17.54 -16.28 -0.87
N CYS A 84 -16.98 -15.59 -1.87
CA CYS A 84 -17.70 -14.61 -2.67
C CYS A 84 -18.90 -15.28 -3.35
N SER A 85 -20.10 -14.71 -3.17
CA SER A 85 -21.34 -15.27 -3.71
C SER A 85 -21.45 -15.23 -5.24
N GLU A 86 -20.52 -14.54 -5.93
CA GLU A 86 -20.48 -14.48 -7.40
C GLU A 86 -19.41 -15.42 -7.98
N CYS A 87 -18.16 -15.34 -7.52
CA CYS A 87 -17.05 -16.10 -8.11
C CYS A 87 -16.53 -17.25 -7.24
N GLY A 88 -17.03 -17.43 -6.02
CA GLY A 88 -16.62 -18.49 -5.09
C GLY A 88 -15.25 -18.31 -4.43
N ALA A 89 -14.42 -17.37 -4.90
CA ALA A 89 -13.12 -17.05 -4.29
C ALA A 89 -13.28 -16.26 -2.99
N GLU A 90 -12.21 -16.11 -2.21
CA GLU A 90 -12.19 -15.17 -1.09
C GLU A 90 -12.54 -13.74 -1.57
N PRO A 91 -13.47 -13.03 -0.91
CA PRO A 91 -13.72 -11.62 -1.15
C PRO A 91 -12.42 -10.80 -1.26
N GLY A 92 -12.31 -10.01 -2.33
CA GLY A 92 -11.09 -9.26 -2.67
C GLY A 92 -10.02 -10.05 -3.45
N ALA A 93 -10.07 -11.38 -3.49
CA ALA A 93 -9.11 -12.23 -4.21
C ALA A 93 -9.64 -12.88 -5.50
N GLY A 94 -10.91 -12.65 -5.86
CA GLY A 94 -11.50 -13.19 -7.09
C GLY A 94 -10.96 -12.57 -8.40
N PRO A 95 -11.49 -13.03 -9.55
CA PRO A 95 -11.16 -12.52 -10.89
C PRO A 95 -11.27 -10.99 -11.01
N LEU A 96 -10.51 -10.38 -11.92
CA LEU A 96 -10.43 -8.92 -12.07
C LEU A 96 -11.81 -8.27 -12.35
N ASP A 97 -12.67 -8.99 -13.07
CA ASP A 97 -14.00 -8.59 -13.50
C ASP A 97 -15.13 -8.91 -12.50
N CYS A 98 -14.83 -9.61 -11.40
CA CYS A 98 -15.83 -9.86 -10.36
C CYS A 98 -16.10 -8.58 -9.54
N VAL A 99 -17.29 -8.02 -9.74
CA VAL A 99 -17.72 -6.77 -9.10
C VAL A 99 -17.82 -6.94 -7.58
N ARG A 100 -18.31 -8.09 -7.09
CA ARG A 100 -18.38 -8.33 -5.64
C ARG A 100 -17.01 -8.35 -4.97
N CYS A 101 -16.00 -8.94 -5.61
CA CYS A 101 -14.64 -8.92 -5.07
C CYS A 101 -14.04 -7.50 -5.12
N ALA A 102 -14.33 -6.71 -6.15
CA ALA A 102 -13.90 -5.31 -6.19
C ALA A 102 -14.56 -4.49 -5.08
N ALA A 103 -15.88 -4.63 -4.86
CA ALA A 103 -16.60 -3.95 -3.80
C ALA A 103 -16.10 -4.36 -2.40
N ALA A 104 -15.84 -5.65 -2.18
CA ALA A 104 -15.28 -6.13 -0.92
C ALA A 104 -13.87 -5.58 -0.65
N GLU A 105 -13.06 -5.40 -1.70
CA GLU A 105 -11.74 -4.75 -1.58
C GLU A 105 -11.88 -3.28 -1.19
N GLU A 106 -12.76 -2.51 -1.81
CA GLU A 106 -13.00 -1.11 -1.44
C GLU A 106 -13.55 -0.99 -0.01
N LEU A 107 -14.49 -1.87 0.37
CA LEU A 107 -15.05 -1.90 1.72
C LEU A 107 -13.97 -2.22 2.77
N ARG A 108 -13.03 -3.14 2.47
CA ARG A 108 -11.89 -3.43 3.35
C ARG A 108 -11.13 -2.17 3.75
N TRP A 109 -10.83 -1.32 2.78
CA TRP A 109 -10.04 -0.10 3.00
C TRP A 109 -10.87 1.05 3.59
N SER A 110 -12.20 0.97 3.57
CA SER A 110 -13.04 1.96 4.25
C SER A 110 -12.80 1.99 5.77
N TRP A 111 -12.29 0.90 6.35
CA TRP A 111 -11.86 0.86 7.76
C TRP A 111 -10.81 1.93 8.07
N ASP A 112 -9.88 2.22 7.14
CA ASP A 112 -8.83 3.23 7.34
C ASP A 112 -9.41 4.66 7.45
N HIS A 113 -10.67 4.86 7.07
CA HIS A 113 -11.38 6.14 7.14
C HIS A 113 -12.49 6.17 8.19
N ALA A 114 -13.15 5.04 8.43
CA ALA A 114 -14.32 4.92 9.29
C ALA A 114 -13.97 4.52 10.73
N ALA A 115 -12.87 3.79 10.94
CA ALA A 115 -12.39 3.48 12.28
C ALA A 115 -11.66 4.68 12.89
N TYR A 116 -11.63 4.76 14.23
CA TYR A 116 -10.94 5.84 14.93
C TYR A 116 -9.47 5.91 14.51
N PRO A 117 -8.91 7.09 14.19
CA PRO A 117 -7.57 7.24 13.60
C PRO A 117 -6.41 6.69 14.44
N ASP A 118 -6.64 6.38 15.72
CA ASP A 118 -5.64 5.82 16.64
C ASP A 118 -5.73 4.29 16.81
N THR A 119 -6.61 3.62 16.05
CA THR A 119 -6.88 2.17 16.20
C THR A 119 -5.95 1.27 15.38
N MET A 120 -5.15 1.82 14.46
CA MET A 120 -4.17 1.06 13.68
C MET A 120 -2.85 1.81 13.57
N THR A 121 -1.78 1.19 14.04
CA THR A 121 -0.42 1.67 13.88
C THR A 121 0.03 1.58 12.42
N ALA A 122 1.02 2.37 12.02
CA ALA A 122 1.58 2.30 10.67
C ALA A 122 2.16 0.91 10.33
N GLY A 123 2.68 0.19 11.33
CA GLY A 123 3.17 -1.19 11.18
C GLY A 123 2.07 -2.20 10.91
N GLU A 124 0.93 -2.07 11.60
CA GLU A 124 -0.27 -2.89 11.36
C GLU A 124 -0.85 -2.62 9.98
N HIS A 125 -0.97 -1.35 9.58
CA HIS A 125 -1.43 -0.99 8.24
C HIS A 125 -0.51 -1.56 7.16
N ALA A 126 0.81 -1.46 7.32
CA ALA A 126 1.75 -2.05 6.37
C ALA A 126 1.62 -3.58 6.28
N LEU A 127 1.44 -4.27 7.40
CA LEU A 127 1.23 -5.72 7.44
C LEU A 127 -0.09 -6.11 6.76
N ARG A 128 -1.16 -5.33 7.01
CA ARG A 128 -2.46 -5.48 6.38
C ARG A 128 -2.40 -5.35 4.87
N VAL A 129 -1.75 -4.30 4.38
CA VAL A 129 -1.53 -4.09 2.94
C VAL A 129 -0.70 -5.22 2.34
N ALA A 130 0.37 -5.65 3.01
CA ALA A 130 1.20 -6.75 2.54
C ALA A 130 0.37 -8.03 2.38
N ARG A 131 -0.40 -8.43 3.39
CA ARG A 131 -1.27 -9.61 3.34
C ARG A 131 -2.28 -9.53 2.20
N ALA A 132 -3.04 -8.43 2.11
CA ALA A 132 -4.05 -8.24 1.08
C ALA A 132 -3.45 -8.32 -0.34
N VAL A 133 -2.31 -7.66 -0.58
CA VAL A 133 -1.63 -7.73 -1.88
C VAL A 133 -1.16 -9.14 -2.21
N LEU A 134 -0.63 -9.87 -1.24
CA LEU A 134 -0.04 -11.19 -1.47
C LEU A 134 -1.08 -12.31 -1.61
N ARG A 135 -2.28 -12.16 -1.02
CA ARG A 135 -3.41 -13.08 -1.27
C ARG A 135 -4.05 -12.88 -2.65
N ALA A 136 -4.01 -11.66 -3.19
CA ALA A 136 -4.59 -11.33 -4.49
C ALA A 136 -3.54 -10.76 -5.48
N PRO A 137 -2.45 -11.49 -5.79
CA PRO A 137 -1.31 -10.93 -6.52
C PRO A 137 -1.66 -10.53 -7.95
N HIS A 138 -2.64 -11.18 -8.59
CA HIS A 138 -3.13 -10.86 -9.94
C HIS A 138 -3.85 -9.52 -10.02
N ARG A 139 -4.33 -8.97 -8.89
CA ARG A 139 -4.97 -7.64 -8.83
C ARG A 139 -3.97 -6.49 -8.72
N ARG A 140 -2.67 -6.79 -8.62
CA ARG A 140 -1.62 -5.80 -8.35
C ARG A 140 -0.52 -5.91 -9.39
N ARG A 141 0.21 -4.80 -9.61
CA ARG A 141 1.37 -4.80 -10.51
C ARG A 141 2.43 -5.77 -9.98
N PRO A 142 3.11 -6.58 -10.81
CA PRO A 142 4.11 -7.56 -10.35
C PRO A 142 5.20 -6.98 -9.45
N ALA A 143 5.65 -5.75 -9.72
CA ALA A 143 6.66 -5.08 -8.90
C ALA A 143 6.16 -4.74 -7.48
N VAL A 144 4.86 -4.46 -7.32
CA VAL A 144 4.25 -4.21 -6.01
C VAL A 144 4.17 -5.51 -5.20
N VAL A 145 3.72 -6.59 -5.82
CA VAL A 145 3.67 -7.93 -5.20
C VAL A 145 5.06 -8.36 -4.74
N ARG A 146 6.06 -8.27 -5.63
CA ARG A 146 7.44 -8.61 -5.31
C ARG A 146 8.01 -7.75 -4.19
N ALA A 147 7.77 -6.45 -4.17
CA ALA A 147 8.23 -5.58 -3.10
C ALA A 147 7.62 -5.97 -1.73
N TRP A 148 6.32 -6.27 -1.67
CA TRP A 148 5.70 -6.73 -0.43
C TRP A 148 6.21 -8.10 0.02
N ARG A 149 6.51 -9.03 -0.91
CA ARG A 149 7.20 -10.28 -0.54
C ARG A 149 8.56 -10.03 0.10
N LEU A 150 9.32 -9.06 -0.41
CA LEU A 150 10.64 -8.74 0.14
C LEU A 150 10.54 -8.10 1.54
N LEU A 151 9.51 -7.30 1.78
CA LEU A 151 9.33 -6.54 3.02
C LEU A 151 8.66 -7.34 4.15
N LEU A 152 7.81 -8.32 3.82
CA LEU A 152 6.99 -9.03 4.80
C LEU A 152 7.78 -9.63 5.97
N PRO A 153 8.93 -10.31 5.79
CA PRO A 153 9.74 -10.82 6.92
C PRO A 153 10.11 -9.75 7.94
N PHE A 154 10.46 -8.55 7.46
CA PHE A 154 10.88 -7.42 8.30
C PHE A 154 9.67 -6.75 8.97
N LEU A 155 8.53 -6.68 8.28
CA LEU A 155 7.29 -6.19 8.87
C LEU A 155 6.82 -7.07 10.04
N LEU A 156 7.03 -8.39 9.98
CA LEU A 156 6.64 -9.31 11.07
C LEU A 156 7.40 -9.02 12.37
N VAL A 157 8.68 -8.67 12.27
CA VAL A 157 9.53 -8.29 13.43
C VAL A 157 9.38 -6.82 13.84
N GLY A 158 8.53 -6.05 13.14
CA GLY A 158 8.23 -4.66 13.48
C GLY A 158 9.10 -3.61 12.78
N GLU A 159 9.91 -4.00 11.80
CA GLU A 159 10.71 -3.05 11.01
C GLU A 159 9.86 -2.44 9.89
N LEU A 160 9.58 -1.14 10.01
CA LEU A 160 8.71 -0.40 9.09
C LEU A 160 9.54 0.38 8.05
N PRO A 161 9.43 0.07 6.75
CA PRO A 161 10.05 0.89 5.71
C PRO A 161 9.30 2.21 5.53
N THR A 162 10.06 3.29 5.32
CA THR A 162 9.54 4.56 4.83
C THR A 162 9.00 4.44 3.40
N VAL A 163 8.12 5.35 3.02
CA VAL A 163 7.58 5.44 1.65
C VAL A 163 8.70 5.50 0.60
N GLY A 164 9.75 6.29 0.88
CA GLY A 164 10.91 6.41 -0.01
C GLY A 164 11.67 5.09 -0.17
N GLN A 165 11.85 4.32 0.92
CA GLN A 165 12.45 2.99 0.85
C GLN A 165 11.60 2.02 0.02
N VAL A 166 10.28 2.00 0.21
CA VAL A 166 9.37 1.16 -0.59
C VAL A 166 9.45 1.53 -2.08
N GLN A 167 9.48 2.82 -2.41
CA GLN A 167 9.63 3.28 -3.79
C GLN A 167 10.97 2.87 -4.42
N ARG A 168 12.07 2.96 -3.66
CA ARG A 168 13.39 2.50 -4.11
C ARG A 168 13.43 0.99 -4.35
N ILE A 169 12.91 0.19 -3.42
CA ILE A 169 12.81 -1.28 -3.57
C ILE A 169 12.01 -1.61 -4.84
N ARG A 170 10.85 -0.98 -5.04
CA ARG A 170 10.04 -1.18 -6.25
C ARG A 170 10.80 -0.83 -7.54
N ALA A 171 11.61 0.23 -7.52
CA ALA A 171 12.42 0.61 -8.66
C ALA A 171 13.50 -0.43 -8.98
N HIS A 172 14.18 -0.98 -7.96
CA HIS A 172 15.13 -2.09 -8.11
C HIS A 172 14.47 -3.36 -8.64
N VAL A 173 13.27 -3.70 -8.15
CA VAL A 173 12.49 -4.82 -8.69
C VAL A 173 12.14 -4.62 -10.17
N LEU A 174 11.75 -3.40 -10.56
CA LEU A 174 11.47 -3.07 -11.97
C LEU A 174 12.73 -3.15 -12.85
N ALA A 175 13.91 -2.87 -12.27
CA ALA A 175 15.20 -2.99 -12.93
C ALA A 175 15.70 -4.45 -13.05
N GLY A 176 14.95 -5.43 -12.54
CA GLY A 176 15.34 -6.84 -12.57
C GLY A 176 16.16 -7.32 -11.36
N GLY A 177 16.47 -6.44 -10.40
CA GLY A 177 17.31 -6.75 -9.22
C GLY A 177 16.63 -7.56 -8.12
N TYR A 178 15.62 -8.38 -8.43
CA TYR A 178 14.86 -9.12 -7.41
C TYR A 178 15.73 -10.14 -6.66
N ALA A 179 16.61 -10.86 -7.37
CA ALA A 179 17.47 -11.87 -6.75
C ALA A 179 18.41 -11.25 -5.71
N ASP A 180 19.04 -10.11 -6.04
CA ASP A 180 19.92 -9.38 -5.14
C ASP A 180 19.17 -8.87 -3.91
N LEU A 181 17.97 -8.31 -4.11
CA LEU A 181 17.09 -7.89 -3.01
C LEU A 181 16.63 -9.06 -2.13
N ALA A 182 16.40 -10.23 -2.71
CA ALA A 182 15.98 -11.42 -1.99
C ALA A 182 17.14 -12.01 -1.15
N ALA A 183 18.39 -11.78 -1.55
CA ALA A 183 19.57 -12.18 -0.80
C ALA A 183 19.83 -11.29 0.45
N CYS A 184 19.21 -10.11 0.54
CA CYS A 184 19.28 -9.29 1.75
C CYS A 184 18.66 -10.02 2.95
N THR A 185 19.43 -10.10 4.04
CA THR A 185 19.05 -10.82 5.27
C THR A 185 18.59 -9.88 6.38
N SER A 186 18.84 -8.57 6.23
CA SER A 186 18.39 -7.54 7.16
C SER A 186 17.60 -6.42 6.46
N HIS A 187 16.76 -5.72 7.21
CA HIS A 187 16.04 -4.54 6.70
C HIS A 187 16.99 -3.40 6.32
N VAL A 188 18.11 -3.26 7.05
CA VAL A 188 19.15 -2.26 6.75
C VAL A 188 19.76 -2.52 5.36
N GLU A 189 20.12 -3.77 5.05
CA GLU A 189 20.62 -4.14 3.71
C GLU A 189 19.57 -3.87 2.63
N LEU A 190 18.34 -4.32 2.84
CA LEU A 190 17.26 -4.19 1.85
C LEU A 190 16.92 -2.73 1.54
N THR A 191 16.94 -1.88 2.56
CA THR A 191 16.51 -0.47 2.44
C THR A 191 17.64 0.52 2.21
N GLY A 192 18.89 0.10 2.44
CA GLY A 192 20.12 0.86 2.26
C GLY A 192 20.61 0.93 0.81
N LEU A 193 19.90 0.28 -0.13
CA LEU A 193 20.29 0.29 -1.54
C LEU A 193 20.26 1.69 -2.14
N PRO A 194 21.25 2.03 -2.99
CA PRO A 194 21.34 3.35 -3.59
C PRO A 194 20.17 3.61 -4.54
N GLU A 195 19.87 4.89 -4.75
CA GLU A 195 18.94 5.29 -5.79
C GLU A 195 19.50 4.96 -7.18
N LEU A 196 18.66 4.34 -7.99
CA LEU A 196 18.98 4.03 -9.38
C LEU A 196 19.21 5.33 -10.18
N PRO A 197 20.16 5.35 -11.12
CA PRO A 197 20.58 6.58 -11.80
C PRO A 197 19.43 7.37 -12.44
N TRP A 198 18.44 6.68 -13.03
CA TRP A 198 17.26 7.30 -13.66
C TRP A 198 16.15 7.72 -12.69
N ARG A 199 16.31 7.46 -11.39
CA ARG A 199 15.44 7.91 -10.30
C ARG A 199 16.05 9.04 -9.48
N ARG A 200 17.35 9.30 -9.64
CA ARG A 200 17.95 10.53 -9.15
C ARG A 200 17.30 11.66 -9.92
N SER A 201 16.26 12.26 -9.33
CA SER A 201 15.78 13.54 -9.79
C SER A 201 17.02 14.41 -9.89
N ALA A 202 17.32 14.92 -11.08
CA ALA A 202 18.25 16.03 -11.18
C ALA A 202 17.69 17.09 -10.24
N ARG A 203 18.24 17.19 -9.02
CA ARG A 203 18.26 18.45 -8.30
C ARG A 203 19.09 19.35 -9.21
N VAL A 204 18.46 19.86 -10.26
CA VAL A 204 18.84 21.13 -10.84
C VAL A 204 18.62 22.06 -9.67
N GLU A 205 19.71 22.37 -8.96
CA GLU A 205 19.74 23.47 -8.02
C GLU A 205 19.13 24.65 -8.78
N HIS A 206 17.89 24.99 -8.42
CA HIS A 206 17.24 26.16 -8.96
C HIS A 206 17.99 27.33 -8.34
N GLN A 207 19.05 27.75 -9.03
CA GLN A 207 19.79 28.95 -8.69
C GLN A 207 18.75 30.09 -8.66
N PRO A 208 18.52 30.72 -7.50
CA PRO A 208 17.56 31.82 -7.41
C PRO A 208 17.99 32.89 -8.41
N LYS A 209 17.04 33.32 -9.24
CA LYS A 209 17.20 34.30 -10.30
C LYS A 209 17.44 35.70 -9.71
N ALA A 210 18.56 35.90 -9.01
CA ALA A 210 18.95 37.20 -8.45
C ALA A 210 19.87 38.01 -9.38
N GLN A 211 20.35 37.42 -10.50
CA GLN A 211 21.40 38.04 -11.33
C GLN A 211 20.93 38.49 -12.72
N ARG A 212 19.68 38.21 -13.14
CA ARG A 212 19.26 38.45 -14.55
C ARG A 212 18.56 39.79 -14.80
N ASP A 213 18.22 40.54 -13.75
CA ASP A 213 17.53 41.83 -13.88
C ASP A 213 18.48 43.04 -13.78
N GLN A 214 19.79 42.84 -13.63
CA GLN A 214 20.77 43.94 -13.62
C GLN A 214 21.24 44.36 -15.03
N ASP A 215 21.07 43.53 -16.06
CA ASP A 215 21.55 43.83 -17.42
C ASP A 215 20.48 44.40 -18.37
N ALA A 216 19.21 44.51 -17.94
CA ALA A 216 18.10 44.96 -18.79
C ALA A 216 17.69 46.43 -18.56
N ALA A 217 18.45 47.20 -17.78
CA ALA A 217 18.17 48.61 -17.48
C ALA A 217 18.97 49.61 -18.35
N GLY A 218 19.32 49.22 -19.59
CA GLY A 218 20.28 49.96 -20.40
C GLY A 218 19.95 50.07 -21.88
N HIS A 219 18.69 50.27 -22.28
CA HIS A 219 18.41 50.87 -23.61
C HIS A 219 17.01 51.49 -23.67
N ALA A 220 16.92 52.74 -23.21
CA ALA A 220 15.83 53.64 -23.55
C ALA A 220 16.00 54.12 -25.00
N LEU A 221 15.10 53.73 -25.91
CA LEU A 221 14.97 54.34 -27.22
C LEU A 221 13.69 55.19 -27.28
N GLN A 222 13.93 56.44 -27.62
CA GLN A 222 13.02 57.57 -27.65
C GLN A 222 11.92 57.39 -28.69
N ARG A 223 10.68 57.77 -28.34
CA ARG A 223 9.53 57.83 -29.25
C ARG A 223 9.27 59.30 -29.61
N PRO A 224 9.26 59.70 -30.89
CA PRO A 224 8.88 61.06 -31.27
C PRO A 224 7.36 61.23 -31.27
N ALA A 225 6.94 62.45 -30.92
CA ALA A 225 5.56 62.89 -30.83
C ALA A 225 5.03 63.49 -32.15
N HIS A 226 3.69 63.64 -32.18
CA HIS A 226 2.82 64.50 -33.01
C HIS A 226 2.01 63.82 -34.12
N PRO A 227 0.89 64.44 -34.58
CA PRO A 227 -0.14 65.21 -33.85
C PRO A 227 -1.59 64.78 -34.22
N ARG A 228 -2.58 65.30 -33.47
CA ARG A 228 -4.02 65.17 -33.76
C ARG A 228 -4.48 66.16 -34.85
N PRO A 229 -5.49 65.79 -35.65
CA PRO A 229 -6.52 66.77 -36.04
C PRO A 229 -7.97 66.22 -36.08
N GLY A 230 -8.90 67.00 -35.52
CA GLY A 230 -10.18 67.39 -36.17
C GLY A 230 -11.34 66.39 -36.31
N GLN A 231 -12.35 66.53 -35.45
CA GLN A 231 -13.79 66.22 -35.68
C GLN A 231 -14.41 67.13 -36.77
N PRO A 232 -15.68 66.97 -37.28
CA PRO A 232 -16.85 66.26 -36.69
C PRO A 232 -17.82 65.49 -37.65
N ALA A 233 -18.69 64.70 -36.99
CA ALA A 233 -20.13 64.39 -37.21
C ALA A 233 -20.73 64.03 -38.59
N ALA A 234 -21.44 62.89 -38.65
CA ALA A 234 -22.90 62.82 -38.88
C ALA A 234 -23.39 61.35 -38.86
N ASP A 235 -24.44 61.07 -38.07
CA ASP A 235 -25.29 59.88 -38.21
C ASP A 235 -26.29 60.06 -39.36
N PRO A 236 -26.72 58.96 -39.99
CA PRO A 236 -28.10 58.88 -40.44
C PRO A 236 -28.79 57.55 -40.12
N VAL A 237 -29.98 57.72 -39.52
CA VAL A 237 -31.24 56.92 -39.57
C VAL A 237 -31.27 55.54 -38.92
#